data_AF-F2NT42-F1
#
_entry.id   AF-F2NT42-F1
#
_cell.length_a   1.000
_cell.length_b   1.000
_cell.length_c   1.000
_cell.angle_alpha   90.00
_cell.angle_beta   90.00
_cell.angle_gamma   90.00
#
_symmetry.space_group_name_H-M   'P 1'
#
loop_
_entity.id
_entity.type
_entity.pdbx_description
1 polymer ?
#
loop_
_entity_poly.entity_id
_entity_poly.type
_entity_poly.pdbx_seq_one_letter_code
_entity_poly.pdbx_strand_id
1 'polypeptide(L)'
;MLKEIPERITYAQEKLIKLIEERKLRKWCLENGLSHSTIYKLATGEKLPSYPIVCSMSHLVPPIEWLFYTDEQIPYETQTVLPLEPGKECRYVAAHRKDYREMAKKYGLTEIQAYNIIIGRKKPNLTFIRQTCEEVNPIEFFIPSDEAEKKTTVPEHGDIASIKGKNFLVLSEKEQNEKNGTFIACPVASDENGIPLVCDCNVSGNVQMCGITSFPVKINPLILGKATAETVDAVTKEVINLVSKK
;
A
#
# COMPACT_ATOMS: atom_id res chain seq x y z
N MET A 1 16.27 -10.07 -37.10
CA MET A 1 15.49 -11.27 -36.72
C MET A 1 14.64 -10.88 -35.53
N LEU A 2 13.32 -11.02 -35.62
CA LEU A 2 12.44 -10.93 -34.45
C LEU A 2 12.87 -12.07 -33.52
N LYS A 3 13.15 -11.75 -32.25
CA LYS A 3 13.41 -12.79 -31.24
C LYS A 3 12.13 -13.60 -31.04
N GLU A 4 12.27 -14.88 -30.68
CA GLU A 4 11.13 -15.76 -30.40
C GLU A 4 10.19 -15.11 -29.39
N ILE A 5 8.91 -15.04 -29.77
CA ILE A 5 7.83 -14.56 -28.92
C ILE A 5 7.62 -15.60 -27.80
N PRO A 6 7.39 -15.19 -26.54
CA PRO A 6 7.16 -16.13 -25.44
C PRO A 6 6.02 -17.11 -25.77
N GLU A 7 6.15 -18.35 -25.30
CA GLU A 7 5.16 -19.43 -25.50
C GLU A 7 3.79 -19.08 -24.90
N ARG A 8 3.76 -18.18 -23.91
CA ARG A 8 2.54 -17.67 -23.28
C ARG A 8 2.62 -16.15 -23.12
N ILE A 9 1.65 -15.43 -23.70
CA ILE A 9 1.60 -13.96 -23.71
C ILE A 9 0.30 -13.43 -23.10
N THR A 10 0.36 -12.23 -22.54
CA THR A 10 -0.84 -11.53 -22.05
C THR A 10 -1.61 -10.86 -23.18
N TYR A 11 -2.90 -10.56 -22.95
CA TYR A 11 -3.69 -9.78 -23.91
C TYR A 11 -3.06 -8.42 -24.24
N ALA A 12 -2.42 -7.78 -23.26
CA ALA A 12 -1.67 -6.55 -23.47
C ALA A 12 -0.46 -6.78 -24.39
N GLN A 13 0.28 -7.87 -24.19
CA GLN A 13 1.41 -8.23 -25.05
C GLN A 13 0.96 -8.54 -26.47
N GLU A 14 -0.14 -9.27 -26.66
CA GLU A 14 -0.72 -9.57 -27.97
C GLU A 14 -1.02 -8.28 -28.76
N LYS A 15 -1.63 -7.27 -28.12
CA LYS A 15 -1.87 -5.96 -28.75
C LYS A 15 -0.57 -5.28 -29.19
N LEU A 16 0.47 -5.32 -28.35
CA LEU A 16 1.75 -4.72 -28.68
C LEU A 16 2.50 -5.49 -29.77
N ILE A 17 2.42 -6.82 -29.79
CA ILE A 17 2.99 -7.68 -30.82
C ILE A 17 2.33 -7.39 -32.17
N LYS A 18 1.00 -7.26 -32.22
CA LYS A 18 0.28 -6.87 -33.42
C LYS A 18 0.77 -5.53 -34.00
N LEU A 19 1.07 -4.56 -33.14
CA LEU A 19 1.68 -3.28 -33.57
C LEU A 19 3.09 -3.46 -34.15
N ILE A 20 3.88 -4.43 -33.66
CA ILE A 20 5.20 -4.77 -34.21
C ILE A 20 5.05 -5.41 -35.59
N GLU A 21 4.17 -6.40 -35.72
CA GLU A 21 3.92 -7.13 -36.97
C GLU A 21 3.41 -6.19 -38.07
N GLU A 22 2.50 -5.28 -37.71
CA GLU A 22 2.00 -4.24 -38.62
C GLU A 22 3.01 -3.11 -38.88
N ARG A 23 4.20 -3.15 -38.26
CA ARG A 23 5.25 -2.11 -38.31
C ARG A 23 4.76 -0.72 -37.87
N LYS A 24 3.77 -0.67 -36.98
CA LYS A 24 3.16 0.56 -36.45
C LYS A 24 3.66 0.94 -35.05
N LEU A 25 4.35 0.04 -34.34
CA LEU A 25 4.76 0.26 -32.95
C LEU A 25 5.51 1.58 -32.76
N ARG A 26 6.49 1.89 -33.62
CA ARG A 26 7.27 3.15 -33.51
C ARG A 26 6.40 4.39 -33.60
N LYS A 27 5.47 4.43 -34.54
CA LYS A 27 4.54 5.55 -34.73
C LYS A 27 3.61 5.68 -33.53
N TRP A 28 3.01 4.56 -33.11
CA TRP A 28 2.13 4.51 -31.94
C TRP A 28 2.83 4.97 -30.67
N CYS A 29 4.09 4.57 -30.43
CA CYS A 29 4.86 5.06 -29.29
C CYS A 29 5.11 6.57 -29.35
N LEU A 30 5.41 7.12 -30.53
CA LEU A 30 5.66 8.56 -30.69
C LEU A 30 4.40 9.40 -30.45
N GLU A 31 3.25 8.94 -30.94
CA GLU A 31 1.95 9.60 -30.73
C GLU A 31 1.53 9.61 -29.25
N ASN A 32 1.98 8.64 -28.47
CA ASN A 32 1.62 8.47 -27.06
C ASN A 32 2.75 8.84 -26.08
N GLY A 33 3.85 9.43 -26.56
CA GLY A 33 4.98 9.84 -25.70
C GLY A 33 5.72 8.68 -25.00
N LEU A 34 5.70 7.48 -25.58
CA LEU A 34 6.28 6.27 -25.01
C LEU A 34 7.67 5.96 -25.59
N SER A 35 8.53 5.35 -24.76
CA SER A 35 9.82 4.83 -25.21
C SER A 35 9.63 3.55 -26.04
N HIS A 36 9.90 3.63 -27.36
CA HIS A 36 9.80 2.47 -28.26
C HIS A 36 10.60 1.27 -27.76
N SER A 37 11.84 1.46 -27.29
CA SER A 37 12.68 0.38 -26.78
C SER A 37 12.08 -0.28 -25.54
N THR A 38 11.43 0.50 -24.67
CA THR A 38 10.75 -0.03 -23.48
C THR A 38 9.52 -0.83 -23.87
N ILE A 39 8.67 -0.29 -24.75
CA ILE A 39 7.44 -0.97 -25.19
C ILE A 39 7.75 -2.26 -25.96
N TYR A 40 8.78 -2.23 -26.83
CA TYR A 40 9.24 -3.42 -27.53
C TYR A 40 9.66 -4.55 -26.57
N LYS A 41 10.38 -4.20 -25.49
CA LYS A 41 10.78 -5.18 -24.46
C LYS A 41 9.59 -5.73 -23.66
N LEU A 42 8.56 -4.92 -23.42
CA LEU A 42 7.32 -5.39 -22.79
C LEU A 42 6.58 -6.37 -23.70
N ALA A 43 6.43 -6.02 -24.98
CA ALA A 43 5.75 -6.83 -25.99
C ALA A 43 6.39 -8.21 -26.14
N THR A 44 7.72 -8.26 -26.20
CA THR A 44 8.51 -9.49 -26.37
C THR A 44 8.74 -10.26 -25.06
N GLY A 45 8.25 -9.77 -23.93
CA GLY A 45 8.46 -10.41 -22.62
C GLY A 45 9.88 -10.28 -22.06
N GLU A 46 10.81 -9.61 -22.74
CA GLU A 46 12.16 -9.32 -22.21
C GLU A 46 12.12 -8.48 -20.93
N LYS A 47 11.04 -7.73 -20.72
CA LYS A 47 10.80 -6.93 -19.51
C LYS A 47 9.39 -7.21 -19.00
N LEU A 48 9.28 -7.53 -17.71
CA LEU A 48 7.98 -7.61 -17.04
C LEU A 48 7.41 -6.21 -16.82
N PRO A 49 6.09 -6.01 -17.04
CA PRO A 49 5.44 -4.74 -16.74
C PRO A 49 5.43 -4.49 -15.23
N SER A 50 5.99 -3.35 -14.82
CA SER A 50 5.88 -2.88 -13.44
C SER A 50 4.58 -2.09 -13.27
N TYR A 51 4.04 -2.05 -12.05
CA TYR A 51 2.83 -1.27 -11.74
C TYR A 51 2.86 0.20 -12.24
N PRO A 52 3.95 0.99 -12.06
CA PRO A 52 4.00 2.35 -12.61
C PRO A 52 3.87 2.42 -14.14
N ILE A 53 4.40 1.41 -14.86
CA ILE A 53 4.25 1.33 -16.31
C ILE A 53 2.79 1.10 -16.66
N VAL A 54 2.13 0.14 -16.00
CA VAL A 54 0.71 -0.15 -16.23
C VAL A 54 -0.17 1.07 -15.91
N CYS A 55 0.08 1.77 -14.79
CA CYS A 55 -0.60 3.03 -14.48
C CYS A 55 -0.40 4.08 -15.59
N SER A 56 0.81 4.25 -16.11
CA SER A 56 1.06 5.22 -17.18
C SER A 56 0.36 4.87 -18.50
N MET A 57 0.13 3.58 -18.75
CA MET A 57 -0.45 3.06 -19.98
C MET A 57 -1.95 2.70 -19.87
N SER A 58 -2.58 2.91 -18.71
CA SER A 58 -3.95 2.45 -18.43
C SER A 58 -5.02 3.06 -19.35
N HIS A 59 -4.72 4.20 -19.96
CA HIS A 59 -5.57 4.89 -20.93
C HIS A 59 -5.46 4.32 -22.35
N LEU A 60 -4.40 3.55 -22.62
CA LEU A 60 -4.08 2.97 -23.92
C LEU A 60 -4.37 1.47 -23.97
N VAL A 61 -4.06 0.79 -22.87
CA VAL A 61 -4.23 -0.66 -22.70
C VAL A 61 -4.92 -0.90 -21.37
N PRO A 62 -6.12 -1.53 -21.35
CA PRO A 62 -6.82 -1.89 -20.14
C PRO A 62 -5.89 -2.58 -19.12
N PRO A 63 -5.83 -2.12 -17.85
CA PRO A 63 -4.92 -2.70 -16.86
C PRO A 63 -5.07 -4.21 -16.68
N ILE A 64 -6.31 -4.73 -16.77
CA ILE A 64 -6.61 -6.15 -16.62
C ILE A 64 -5.97 -7.02 -17.71
N GLU A 65 -5.76 -6.48 -18.91
CA GLU A 65 -5.11 -7.21 -20.01
C GLU A 65 -3.62 -7.44 -19.78
N TRP A 66 -3.00 -6.72 -18.84
CA TRP A 66 -1.64 -7.00 -18.40
C TRP A 66 -1.55 -8.15 -17.41
N LEU A 67 -2.67 -8.57 -16.82
CA LEU A 67 -2.73 -9.57 -15.75
C LEU A 67 -3.03 -10.97 -16.27
N PHE A 68 -3.83 -11.08 -17.34
CA PHE A 68 -4.32 -12.35 -17.87
C PHE A 68 -3.65 -12.73 -19.19
N TYR A 69 -3.37 -14.02 -19.33
CA TYR A 69 -2.83 -14.62 -20.55
C TYR A 69 -3.94 -14.81 -21.59
N THR A 70 -3.58 -14.87 -22.87
CA THR A 70 -4.55 -15.00 -23.98
C THR A 70 -5.29 -16.35 -23.99
N ASP A 71 -4.77 -17.35 -23.27
CA ASP A 71 -5.40 -18.65 -23.03
C ASP A 71 -6.34 -18.65 -21.80
N GLU A 72 -6.49 -17.52 -21.12
CA GLU A 72 -7.33 -17.35 -19.93
C GLU A 72 -8.54 -16.48 -20.22
N GLN A 73 -9.70 -16.82 -19.63
CA GLN A 73 -10.84 -15.92 -19.66
C GLN A 73 -10.64 -14.77 -18.67
N ILE A 74 -10.82 -13.52 -19.14
CA ILE A 74 -10.81 -12.35 -18.27
C ILE A 74 -12.11 -12.33 -17.43
N PRO A 75 -12.04 -12.29 -16.08
CA PRO A 75 -13.21 -12.38 -15.22
C PRO A 75 -14.02 -11.09 -15.10
N TYR A 76 -13.46 -9.95 -15.51
CA TYR A 76 -14.11 -8.64 -15.45
C TYR A 76 -14.12 -7.94 -16.81
N GLU A 77 -15.00 -6.95 -16.96
CA GLU A 77 -15.06 -6.13 -18.16
C GLU A 77 -13.73 -5.38 -18.38
N THR A 78 -13.24 -5.44 -19.62
CA THR A 78 -12.03 -4.75 -20.06
C THR A 78 -12.33 -3.28 -20.28
N GLN A 79 -11.68 -2.40 -19.51
CA GLN A 79 -11.84 -0.96 -19.64
C GLN A 79 -10.51 -0.22 -19.45
N THR A 80 -10.34 0.85 -20.20
CA THR A 80 -9.23 1.80 -20.01
C THR A 80 -9.60 2.83 -18.96
N VAL A 81 -8.59 3.35 -18.26
CA VAL A 81 -8.75 4.42 -17.27
C VAL A 81 -7.67 5.48 -17.44
N LEU A 82 -7.97 6.72 -17.05
CA LEU A 82 -6.96 7.77 -17.01
C LEU A 82 -5.77 7.35 -16.14
N PRO A 83 -4.54 7.75 -16.48
CA PRO A 83 -3.37 7.39 -15.68
C PRO A 83 -3.51 7.88 -14.24
N LEU A 84 -3.27 6.99 -13.29
CA LEU A 84 -3.20 7.36 -11.88
C LEU A 84 -2.02 8.32 -11.65
N GLU A 85 -2.32 9.53 -11.18
CA GLU A 85 -1.30 10.55 -10.94
C GLU A 85 -0.27 10.09 -9.88
N PRO A 86 1.01 10.47 -10.03
CA PRO A 86 2.02 10.22 -9.02
C PRO A 86 1.61 10.79 -7.65
N GLY A 87 1.63 9.95 -6.62
CA GLY A 87 1.31 10.35 -5.25
C GLY A 87 -0.16 10.17 -4.84
N LYS A 88 -1.08 10.00 -5.81
CA LYS A 88 -2.46 9.60 -5.50
C LYS A 88 -2.50 8.15 -5.02
N GLU A 89 -3.37 7.90 -4.05
CA GLU A 89 -3.67 6.56 -3.57
C GLU A 89 -4.73 5.92 -4.48
N CYS A 90 -4.60 4.61 -4.72
CA CYS A 90 -5.62 3.88 -5.46
C CYS A 90 -6.73 3.40 -4.53
N ARG A 91 -7.94 3.22 -5.10
CA ARG A 91 -9.14 2.88 -4.33
C ARG A 91 -9.00 1.60 -3.51
N TYR A 92 -8.34 0.56 -4.05
CA TYR A 92 -8.06 -0.67 -3.29
C TYR A 92 -7.29 -0.41 -2.00
N VAL A 93 -6.21 0.39 -2.08
CA VAL A 93 -5.35 0.65 -0.93
C VAL A 93 -6.08 1.48 0.14
N ALA A 94 -6.88 2.46 -0.29
CA ALA A 94 -7.72 3.23 0.63
C ALA A 94 -8.71 2.32 1.38
N ALA A 95 -9.40 1.43 0.67
CA ALA A 95 -10.38 0.52 1.24
C ALA A 95 -9.79 -0.49 2.24
N HIS A 96 -8.52 -0.87 2.09
CA HIS A 96 -7.87 -1.90 2.92
C HIS A 96 -6.83 -1.32 3.90
N ARG A 97 -6.91 -0.02 4.19
CA ARG A 97 -5.89 0.67 4.99
C ARG A 97 -5.70 0.10 6.39
N LYS A 98 -6.78 -0.40 7.00
CA LYS A 98 -6.77 -0.93 8.38
C LYS A 98 -6.45 -2.43 8.46
N ASP A 99 -6.57 -3.15 7.34
CA ASP A 99 -6.60 -4.63 7.34
C ASP A 99 -5.34 -5.25 6.73
N TYR A 100 -4.21 -4.54 6.75
CA TYR A 100 -2.98 -4.99 6.11
C TYR A 100 -2.46 -6.34 6.65
N ARG A 101 -2.75 -6.68 7.91
CA ARG A 101 -2.39 -7.99 8.51
C ARG A 101 -3.24 -9.13 7.95
N GLU A 102 -4.53 -8.89 7.79
CA GLU A 102 -5.44 -9.86 7.17
C GLU A 102 -5.09 -10.05 5.70
N MET A 103 -4.81 -8.95 4.98
CA MET A 103 -4.26 -8.97 3.63
C MET A 103 -2.97 -9.79 3.56
N ALA A 104 -2.04 -9.59 4.50
CA ALA A 104 -0.78 -10.34 4.53
C ALA A 104 -1.00 -11.84 4.64
N LYS A 105 -1.85 -12.26 5.58
CA LYS A 105 -2.20 -13.68 5.80
C LYS A 105 -2.90 -14.27 4.58
N LYS A 106 -3.85 -13.55 4.00
CA LYS A 106 -4.69 -14.02 2.89
C LYS A 106 -3.89 -14.25 1.61
N TYR A 107 -3.02 -13.29 1.26
CA TYR A 107 -2.29 -13.30 -0.01
C TYR A 107 -0.83 -13.77 0.12
N GLY A 108 -0.46 -14.34 1.28
CA GLY A 108 0.89 -14.87 1.51
C GLY A 108 2.00 -13.81 1.47
N LEU A 109 1.68 -12.56 1.82
CA LEU A 109 2.66 -11.48 1.95
C LEU A 109 3.25 -11.47 3.36
N THR A 110 4.45 -10.92 3.53
CA THR A 110 4.90 -10.58 4.88
C THR A 110 4.12 -9.36 5.40
N GLU A 111 3.88 -9.26 6.71
CA GLU A 111 3.19 -8.10 7.29
C GLU A 111 3.86 -6.77 6.90
N ILE A 112 5.20 -6.75 6.84
CA ILE A 112 5.97 -5.57 6.43
C ILE A 112 5.73 -5.23 4.94
N GLN A 113 5.56 -6.23 4.07
CA GLN A 113 5.24 -6.00 2.67
C GLN A 113 3.84 -5.41 2.51
N ALA A 114 2.83 -6.00 3.16
CA ALA A 114 1.46 -5.50 3.14
C ALA A 114 1.38 -4.09 3.72
N TYR A 115 2.02 -3.86 4.88
CA TYR A 115 2.14 -2.53 5.49
C TYR A 115 2.71 -1.51 4.50
N ASN A 116 3.83 -1.83 3.85
CA ASN A 116 4.48 -0.91 2.90
C ASN A 116 3.64 -0.62 1.65
N ILE A 117 2.80 -1.57 1.21
CA ILE A 117 1.82 -1.35 0.14
C ILE A 117 0.77 -0.35 0.61
N ILE A 118 0.18 -0.59 1.78
CA ILE A 118 -0.87 0.26 2.34
C ILE A 118 -0.41 1.69 2.58
N ILE A 119 0.76 1.89 3.20
CA ILE A 119 1.28 3.24 3.41
C ILE A 119 1.82 3.88 2.12
N GLY A 120 1.87 3.14 1.01
CA GLY A 120 2.28 3.64 -0.31
C GLY A 120 3.80 3.74 -0.51
N ARG A 121 4.61 3.17 0.39
CA ARG A 121 6.08 3.10 0.25
C ARG A 121 6.50 2.10 -0.81
N LYS A 122 5.74 1.02 -0.99
CA LYS A 122 5.96 0.01 -2.03
C LYS A 122 4.74 -0.01 -2.94
N LYS A 123 4.96 -0.11 -4.25
CA LYS A 123 3.87 -0.29 -5.20
C LYS A 123 3.44 -1.77 -5.23
N PRO A 124 2.13 -2.06 -5.35
CA PRO A 124 1.67 -3.44 -5.52
C PRO A 124 2.28 -4.02 -6.79
N ASN A 125 2.69 -5.30 -6.76
CA ASN A 125 3.14 -5.99 -7.96
C ASN A 125 1.94 -6.61 -8.69
N LEU A 126 2.09 -6.92 -9.98
CA LEU A 126 0.98 -7.44 -10.78
C LEU A 126 0.52 -8.82 -10.34
N THR A 127 1.41 -9.66 -9.80
CA THR A 127 1.06 -10.97 -9.26
C THR A 127 0.09 -10.85 -8.08
N PHE A 128 0.36 -9.93 -7.16
CA PHE A 128 -0.50 -9.62 -6.03
C PHE A 128 -1.87 -9.09 -6.50
N ILE A 129 -1.88 -8.13 -7.44
CA ILE A 129 -3.13 -7.61 -8.01
C ILE A 129 -3.93 -8.75 -8.66
N ARG A 130 -3.25 -9.64 -9.38
CA ARG A 130 -3.88 -10.81 -9.98
C ARG A 130 -4.48 -11.76 -8.94
N GLN A 131 -3.78 -12.01 -7.83
CA GLN A 131 -4.31 -12.85 -6.74
C GLN A 131 -5.57 -12.27 -6.10
N THR A 132 -5.72 -10.95 -6.09
CA THR A 132 -6.93 -10.29 -5.56
C THR A 132 -8.13 -10.36 -6.51
N CYS A 133 -7.95 -10.82 -7.76
CA CYS A 133 -9.01 -10.86 -8.79
C CYS A 133 -10.17 -11.80 -8.49
N GLU A 134 -10.07 -12.68 -7.49
CA GLU A 134 -11.20 -13.53 -7.10
C GLU A 134 -12.33 -12.72 -6.44
N GLU A 135 -11.98 -11.56 -5.86
CA GLU A 135 -12.89 -10.77 -5.03
C GLU A 135 -12.94 -9.30 -5.43
N VAL A 136 -11.88 -8.81 -6.07
CA VAL A 136 -11.68 -7.40 -6.36
C VAL A 136 -11.44 -7.20 -7.85
N ASN A 137 -12.22 -6.31 -8.46
CA ASN A 137 -11.95 -5.87 -9.83
C ASN A 137 -10.58 -5.16 -9.87
N PRO A 138 -9.61 -5.62 -10.68
CA PRO A 138 -8.26 -5.05 -10.73
C PRO A 138 -8.20 -3.57 -11.00
N ILE A 139 -9.21 -3.00 -11.65
CA ILE A 139 -9.29 -1.57 -11.91
C ILE A 139 -9.19 -0.72 -10.65
N GLU A 140 -9.61 -1.26 -9.50
CA GLU A 140 -9.55 -0.63 -8.18
C GLU A 140 -8.12 -0.24 -7.78
N PHE A 141 -7.11 -0.89 -8.36
CA PHE A 141 -5.71 -0.54 -8.19
C PHE A 141 -5.26 0.61 -9.10
N PHE A 142 -5.99 0.95 -10.16
CA PHE A 142 -5.55 1.90 -11.19
C PHE A 142 -6.35 3.19 -11.23
N ILE A 143 -7.37 3.31 -10.37
CA ILE A 143 -8.20 4.53 -10.23
C ILE A 143 -7.94 5.21 -8.88
N PRO A 144 -8.04 6.54 -8.81
CA PRO A 144 -7.84 7.26 -7.56
C PRO A 144 -8.93 6.90 -6.54
N SER A 145 -8.57 6.93 -5.25
CA SER A 145 -9.56 6.92 -4.18
C SER A 145 -10.34 8.23 -4.17
N ASP A 146 -11.63 8.16 -3.82
CA ASP A 146 -12.46 9.34 -3.57
C ASP A 146 -12.12 10.02 -2.24
N GLU A 147 -11.35 9.34 -1.36
CA GLU A 147 -10.82 9.92 -0.14
C GLU A 147 -9.72 10.94 -0.46
N ALA A 148 -9.83 12.13 0.16
CA ALA A 148 -8.90 13.24 0.00
C ALA A 148 -7.43 12.80 0.17
N GLU A 149 -6.52 13.47 -0.55
CA GLU A 149 -5.07 13.23 -0.54
C GLU A 149 -4.53 12.83 0.84
N LYS A 150 -3.54 11.93 0.87
CA LYS A 150 -2.79 11.53 2.08
C LYS A 150 -2.27 12.77 2.83
N LYS A 151 -3.11 13.38 3.66
CA LYS A 151 -2.67 14.30 4.69
C LYS A 151 -1.87 13.46 5.68
N THR A 152 -0.64 13.88 5.93
CA THR A 152 0.16 13.37 7.04
C THR A 152 -0.73 13.35 8.27
N THR A 153 -1.13 12.16 8.70
CA THR A 153 -2.04 12.03 9.84
C THR A 153 -1.18 12.25 11.06
N VAL A 154 -1.41 13.36 11.76
CA VAL A 154 -0.69 13.66 13.00
C VAL A 154 -1.32 12.81 14.09
N PRO A 155 -0.57 11.89 14.73
CA PRO A 155 -1.12 11.07 15.79
C PRO A 155 -1.55 11.92 16.97
N GLU A 156 -2.59 11.50 17.66
CA GLU A 156 -3.10 12.14 18.87
C GLU A 156 -3.06 11.22 20.09
N HIS A 157 -3.21 11.80 21.27
CA HIS A 157 -3.18 11.07 22.52
C HIS A 157 -4.23 9.95 22.52
N GLY A 158 -3.82 8.73 22.87
CA GLY A 158 -4.66 7.54 22.83
C GLY A 158 -4.69 6.80 21.49
N ASP A 159 -4.11 7.34 20.42
CA ASP A 159 -4.03 6.64 19.14
C ASP A 159 -3.15 5.38 19.22
N ILE A 160 -3.55 4.35 18.48
CA ILE A 160 -2.73 3.18 18.19
C ILE A 160 -2.06 3.37 16.83
N ALA A 161 -0.77 3.71 16.87
CA ALA A 161 0.05 3.93 15.70
C ALA A 161 0.87 2.68 15.34
N SER A 162 0.79 2.23 14.08
CA SER A 162 1.71 1.24 13.52
C SER A 162 2.86 1.93 12.81
N ILE A 163 4.08 1.57 13.20
CA ILE A 163 5.33 2.07 12.64
C ILE A 163 6.18 0.87 12.23
N LYS A 164 6.38 0.71 10.91
CA LYS A 164 7.14 -0.43 10.33
C LYS A 164 6.58 -1.80 10.80
N GLY A 165 5.26 -1.91 10.95
CA GLY A 165 4.58 -3.13 11.40
C GLY A 165 4.56 -3.37 12.92
N LYS A 166 5.23 -2.51 13.71
CA LYS A 166 5.16 -2.56 15.18
C LYS A 166 4.14 -1.55 15.69
N ASN A 167 3.38 -1.92 16.72
CA ASN A 167 2.31 -1.11 17.26
C ASN A 167 2.80 -0.29 18.47
N PHE A 168 2.29 0.92 18.59
CA PHE A 168 2.61 1.85 19.66
C PHE A 168 1.35 2.59 20.11
N LEU A 169 1.22 2.80 21.42
CA LEU A 169 0.22 3.69 22.01
C LEU A 169 0.79 5.10 22.11
N VAL A 170 0.13 6.08 21.49
CA VAL A 170 0.54 7.48 21.52
C VAL A 170 0.14 8.14 22.84
N LEU A 171 1.10 8.80 23.48
CA LEU A 171 0.94 9.47 24.78
C LEU A 171 0.97 11.00 24.69
N SER A 172 1.40 11.59 23.59
CA SER A 172 1.49 13.05 23.46
C SER A 172 0.28 13.64 22.75
N GLU A 173 -0.10 14.85 23.17
CA GLU A 173 -1.23 15.60 22.61
C GLU A 173 -0.99 16.06 21.17
N LYS A 174 -2.07 16.10 20.39
CA LYS A 174 -2.02 16.49 18.97
C LYS A 174 -1.39 17.85 18.74
N GLU A 175 -1.79 18.86 19.51
CA GLU A 175 -1.26 20.23 19.39
C GLU A 175 0.26 20.27 19.60
N GLN A 176 0.78 19.47 20.54
CA GLN A 176 2.22 19.36 20.78
C GLN A 176 2.91 18.63 19.64
N ASN A 177 2.28 17.59 19.10
CA ASN A 177 2.82 16.80 17.99
C ASN A 177 2.93 17.63 16.71
N GLU A 178 1.94 18.48 16.43
CA GLU A 178 1.93 19.45 15.33
C GLU A 178 3.05 20.48 15.50
N LYS A 179 3.17 21.08 16.69
CA LYS A 179 4.17 22.10 16.99
C LYS A 179 5.60 21.57 16.93
N ASN A 180 5.85 20.39 17.49
CA ASN A 180 7.20 19.84 17.64
C ASN A 180 7.61 18.94 16.46
N GLY A 181 6.68 18.55 15.58
CA GLY A 181 6.92 17.61 14.49
C GLY A 181 7.30 16.20 14.95
N THR A 182 7.09 15.88 16.23
CA THR A 182 7.40 14.58 16.86
C THR A 182 6.29 14.20 17.82
N PHE A 183 6.06 12.89 18.00
CA PHE A 183 5.10 12.35 18.96
C PHE A 183 5.77 11.31 19.86
N ILE A 184 5.28 11.17 21.08
CA ILE A 184 5.78 10.23 22.10
C ILE A 184 4.85 9.03 22.15
N ALA A 185 5.41 7.83 22.15
CA ALA A 185 4.62 6.60 22.18
C ALA A 185 5.29 5.48 22.98
N CYS A 186 4.47 4.58 23.55
CA CYS A 186 4.92 3.34 24.19
C CYS A 186 4.71 2.14 23.25
N PRO A 187 5.68 1.20 23.17
CA PRO A 187 5.50 0.01 22.36
C PRO A 187 4.40 -0.90 22.93
N VAL A 188 3.66 -1.53 22.04
CA VAL A 188 2.70 -2.60 22.36
C VAL A 188 3.33 -3.92 21.93
N ALA A 189 3.44 -4.86 22.87
CA ALA A 189 4.05 -6.16 22.66
C ALA A 189 3.18 -7.28 23.25
N SER A 190 3.42 -8.52 22.83
CA SER A 190 2.61 -9.68 23.22
C SER A 190 3.05 -10.33 24.54
N ASP A 191 4.04 -9.77 25.22
CA ASP A 191 4.59 -10.21 26.50
C ASP A 191 3.65 -9.87 27.66
N GLU A 192 3.65 -10.68 28.73
CA GLU A 192 2.76 -10.50 29.89
C GLU A 192 3.11 -9.30 30.78
N ASN A 193 4.29 -8.71 30.59
CA ASN A 193 4.70 -7.52 31.33
C ASN A 193 3.93 -6.32 30.77
N GLY A 194 3.50 -5.38 31.61
CA GLY A 194 2.86 -4.13 31.16
C GLY A 194 1.36 -4.04 31.42
N ILE A 195 0.72 -3.03 30.84
CA ILE A 195 -0.72 -2.78 31.01
C ILE A 195 -1.47 -3.35 29.80
N PRO A 196 -2.49 -4.21 29.99
CA PRO A 196 -3.29 -4.74 28.89
C PRO A 196 -3.91 -3.64 28.04
N LEU A 197 -3.69 -3.73 26.72
CA LEU A 197 -4.27 -2.80 25.78
C LEU A 197 -5.73 -3.17 25.50
N VAL A 198 -6.65 -2.25 25.79
CA VAL A 198 -8.04 -2.32 25.33
C VAL A 198 -8.28 -1.18 24.34
N CYS A 199 -8.63 -1.52 23.11
CA CYS A 199 -8.83 -0.57 22.01
C CYS A 199 -9.98 -0.97 21.08
N ASP A 200 -10.41 -0.04 20.23
CA ASP A 200 -11.47 -0.22 19.24
C ASP A 200 -11.01 -0.90 17.93
N CYS A 201 -9.75 -1.34 17.86
CA CYS A 201 -9.15 -1.96 16.68
C CYS A 201 -8.61 -3.37 16.97
N ASN A 202 -8.27 -4.12 15.91
CA ASN A 202 -7.79 -5.51 15.98
C ASN A 202 -6.35 -5.65 16.51
N VAL A 203 -5.93 -4.79 17.43
CA VAL A 203 -4.61 -4.83 18.07
C VAL A 203 -4.76 -5.43 19.47
N SER A 204 -3.93 -6.42 19.78
CA SER A 204 -3.85 -7.04 21.10
C SER A 204 -2.41 -7.04 21.61
N GLY A 205 -2.26 -6.99 22.93
CA GLY A 205 -0.97 -6.99 23.62
C GLY A 205 -1.00 -6.15 24.89
N ASN A 206 0.18 -5.96 25.48
CA ASN A 206 0.42 -5.12 26.64
C ASN A 206 1.27 -3.91 26.25
N VAL A 207 0.96 -2.76 26.84
CA VAL A 207 1.71 -1.52 26.66
C VAL A 207 2.95 -1.57 27.56
N GLN A 208 4.12 -1.34 26.98
CA GLN A 208 5.42 -1.37 27.66
C GLN A 208 5.87 0.03 28.09
N MET A 209 5.69 0.36 29.37
CA MET A 209 6.03 1.68 29.92
C MET A 209 7.53 1.98 29.93
N CYS A 210 8.39 0.95 29.94
CA CYS A 210 9.85 1.10 29.94
C CYS A 210 10.42 1.49 28.56
N GLY A 211 9.61 1.39 27.49
CA GLY A 211 10.03 1.57 26.10
C GLY A 211 9.65 2.90 25.48
N ILE A 212 9.33 3.94 26.27
CA ILE A 212 8.89 5.25 25.76
C ILE A 212 9.88 5.78 24.74
N THR A 213 9.39 6.06 23.52
CA THR A 213 10.20 6.52 22.40
C THR A 213 9.52 7.71 21.72
N SER A 214 10.33 8.65 21.22
CA SER A 214 9.87 9.75 20.38
C SER A 214 10.05 9.43 18.89
N PHE A 215 9.03 9.73 18.09
CA PHE A 215 9.00 9.46 16.66
C PHE A 215 8.72 10.75 15.86
N PRO A 216 9.40 10.99 14.73
CA PRO A 216 9.06 12.10 13.85
C PRO A 216 7.71 11.88 13.16
N VAL A 217 6.82 12.87 13.15
CA VAL A 217 5.50 12.79 12.48
C VAL A 217 5.66 12.50 10.97
N LYS A 218 6.73 13.02 10.35
CA LYS A 218 7.07 12.80 8.94
C LYS A 218 7.27 11.33 8.52
N ILE A 219 7.39 10.40 9.47
CA ILE A 219 7.45 8.96 9.13
C ILE A 219 6.11 8.42 8.62
N ASN A 220 5.04 9.21 8.78
CA ASN A 220 3.66 8.91 8.42
C ASN A 220 3.19 7.59 9.05
N PRO A 221 3.04 7.54 10.39
CA PRO A 221 2.56 6.35 11.07
C PRO A 221 1.14 5.99 10.61
N LEU A 222 0.83 4.71 10.58
CA LEU A 222 -0.51 4.24 10.25
C LEU A 222 -1.36 4.21 11.53
N ILE A 223 -2.39 5.06 11.62
CA ILE A 223 -3.33 5.04 12.74
C ILE A 223 -4.32 3.89 12.54
N LEU A 224 -4.32 2.94 13.47
CA LEU A 224 -5.15 1.73 13.42
C LEU A 224 -6.49 1.93 14.14
N GLY A 225 -6.51 2.75 15.18
CA GLY A 225 -7.65 2.99 16.05
C GLY A 225 -7.23 3.75 17.31
N LYS A 226 -8.08 3.71 18.34
CA LYS A 226 -7.87 4.35 19.63
C LYS A 226 -7.95 3.37 20.79
N ALA A 227 -7.09 3.58 21.78
CA ALA A 227 -7.22 2.95 23.08
C ALA A 227 -8.40 3.55 23.87
N THR A 228 -8.94 2.74 24.77
CA THR A 228 -9.92 3.18 25.77
C THR A 228 -9.29 4.16 26.76
N ALA A 229 -10.10 5.10 27.27
CA ALA A 229 -9.65 6.06 28.27
C ALA A 229 -9.04 5.37 29.51
N GLU A 230 -9.61 4.26 29.95
CA GLU A 230 -9.11 3.48 31.10
C GLU A 230 -7.67 2.99 30.88
N THR A 231 -7.38 2.46 29.69
CA THR A 231 -6.03 2.00 29.35
C THR A 231 -5.05 3.18 29.32
N VAL A 232 -5.45 4.27 28.66
CA VAL A 232 -4.62 5.46 28.49
C VAL A 232 -4.29 6.11 29.84
N ASP A 233 -5.27 6.24 30.73
CA ASP A 233 -5.11 6.78 32.07
C ASP A 233 -4.19 5.91 32.92
N ALA A 234 -4.36 4.59 32.87
CA ALA A 234 -3.51 3.65 33.60
C ALA A 234 -2.04 3.75 33.16
N VAL A 235 -1.80 3.78 31.83
CA VAL A 235 -0.45 3.93 31.27
C VAL A 235 0.15 5.29 31.65
N THR A 236 -0.62 6.37 31.52
CA THR A 236 -0.13 7.72 31.82
C THR A 236 0.27 7.86 33.28
N LYS A 237 -0.54 7.34 34.22
CA LYS A 237 -0.22 7.33 35.65
C LYS A 237 1.08 6.57 35.93
N GLU A 238 1.24 5.40 35.33
CA GLU A 238 2.43 4.58 35.56
C GLU A 238 3.70 5.20 34.96
N VAL A 239 3.59 5.81 33.79
CA VAL A 239 4.70 6.57 33.17
C VAL A 239 5.11 7.76 34.05
N ILE A 240 4.16 8.52 34.59
CA ILE A 240 4.45 9.62 35.53
C ILE A 240 5.19 9.09 36.76
N ASN A 241 4.72 7.99 37.36
CA ASN A 241 5.37 7.36 38.51
C ASN A 241 6.81 6.94 38.21
N LEU A 242 7.09 6.42 37.01
CA LEU A 242 8.43 6.01 36.59
C LEU A 242 9.37 7.21 36.38
N VAL A 243 8.86 8.33 35.89
CA VAL A 243 9.65 9.55 35.68
C VAL A 243 9.89 10.28 37.00
N SER A 244 8.92 10.30 37.92
CA SER A 244 9.05 10.96 39.23
C SER A 244 9.91 10.21 40.25
N LYS A 245 10.24 8.93 40.00
CA LYS A 245 11.12 8.12 40.86
C LYS A 245 12.60 8.17 40.46
N LYS A 246 12.95 8.89 39.39
CA LYS A 246 14.33 9.20 38.98
C LYS A 246 14.75 10.57 39.46
#